data_AF-A0A7Z0MPY9-F1
#
_entry.id   AF-A0A7Z0MPY9-F1
#
_cell.length_a   1.000
_cell.length_b   1.000
_cell.length_c   1.000
_cell.angle_alpha   90.00
_cell.angle_beta   90.00
_cell.angle_gamma   90.00
#
_symmetry.space_group_name_H-M   'P 1'
#
loop_
_entity.id
_entity.type
_entity.pdbx_description
1 polymer ?
#
loop_
_entity_poly.entity_id
_entity_poly.type
_entity_poly.pdbx_seq_one_letter_code
_entity_poly.pdbx_strand_id
1 'polypeptide(L)'
;MKHLPLQRLKNIACDTAGICGKKADISSLHDLLTYTLKGLCFYAKKSTESGITDENIDKFIARSLYSMVTNVNFDPAVFVQLIAETVQRREHLKRALIESGTAINGEEPVEAQWLYEKVDQADFVKKGETVGVHADGELSGTDVGLHAARELLIYAAKGLGSLLEHIQALGGFELEHYVFMHEAVAYTLQQERSLDELLHELPDVVTI
;
A
#
# COMPACT_ATOMS: atom_id res chain seq x y z
N MET A 1 21.67 -28.01 18.22
CA MET A 1 21.20 -26.94 17.33
C MET A 1 19.82 -27.32 16.83
N LYS A 2 18.75 -26.69 17.33
CA LYS A 2 17.39 -26.94 16.83
C LYS A 2 17.25 -26.19 15.50
N HIS A 3 17.01 -26.93 14.42
CA HIS A 3 16.70 -26.38 13.11
C HIS A 3 15.42 -25.55 13.20
N LEU A 4 15.52 -24.23 13.10
CA LEU A 4 14.38 -23.38 12.79
C LEU A 4 14.06 -23.60 11.30
N PRO A 5 12.85 -24.04 10.93
CA PRO A 5 12.52 -24.28 9.54
C PRO A 5 12.37 -22.94 8.82
N LEU A 6 13.38 -22.58 8.04
CA LEU A 6 13.35 -21.41 7.15
C LEU A 6 12.42 -21.73 5.96
N GLN A 7 11.17 -21.26 5.99
CA GLN A 7 10.10 -21.68 5.07
C GLN A 7 10.20 -21.17 3.61
N ARG A 8 10.91 -20.07 3.30
CA ARG A 8 11.14 -19.69 1.87
C ARG A 8 11.96 -20.72 1.09
N LEU A 9 12.65 -21.67 1.74
CA LEU A 9 13.28 -22.79 1.04
C LEU A 9 12.27 -23.71 0.33
N LYS A 10 10.95 -23.51 0.54
CA LYS A 10 9.88 -24.28 -0.09
C LYS A 10 9.02 -23.49 -1.10
N ASN A 11 9.37 -22.25 -1.46
CA ASN A 11 8.51 -21.35 -2.26
C ASN A 11 7.11 -21.11 -1.67
N ILE A 12 6.97 -21.18 -0.35
CA ILE A 12 5.72 -20.88 0.39
C ILE A 12 5.98 -19.67 1.31
N ALA A 13 4.96 -18.83 1.52
CA ALA A 13 5.03 -17.62 2.34
C ALA A 13 5.60 -17.89 3.75
N CYS A 14 6.19 -16.86 4.39
CA CYS A 14 6.68 -16.99 5.77
C CYS A 14 5.52 -16.83 6.75
N ASP A 15 5.34 -17.78 7.68
CA ASP A 15 4.22 -17.76 8.64
C ASP A 15 4.58 -17.29 10.06
N THR A 16 5.85 -17.43 10.49
CA THR A 16 6.27 -17.17 11.89
C THR A 16 7.38 -16.14 12.00
N ALA A 17 8.43 -16.25 11.18
CA ALA A 17 9.48 -15.25 11.06
C ALA A 17 10.03 -15.24 9.63
N GLY A 18 10.28 -14.04 9.10
CA GLY A 18 10.87 -13.91 7.77
C GLY A 18 12.31 -14.45 7.77
N ILE A 19 12.69 -15.18 6.72
CA ILE A 19 14.11 -15.57 6.48
C ILE A 19 15.04 -14.36 6.43
N CYS A 20 14.53 -13.20 6.04
CA CYS A 20 15.24 -11.93 6.07
C CYS A 20 15.46 -11.34 7.47
N GLY A 21 14.95 -11.99 8.53
CA GLY A 21 15.01 -11.49 9.91
C GLY A 21 13.83 -10.58 10.30
N LYS A 22 12.84 -10.36 9.42
CA LYS A 22 11.63 -9.58 9.72
C LYS A 22 10.81 -10.31 10.80
N LYS A 23 10.56 -9.61 11.91
CA LYS A 23 9.71 -10.07 13.01
C LYS A 23 8.22 -9.97 12.66
N ALA A 24 7.38 -10.74 13.35
CA ALA A 24 5.95 -10.80 13.09
C ALA A 24 5.24 -9.44 13.30
N ASP A 25 5.61 -8.72 14.36
CA ASP A 25 5.11 -7.36 14.64
C ASP A 25 5.40 -6.37 13.50
N ILE A 26 6.63 -6.39 12.98
CA ILE A 26 7.01 -5.58 11.82
C ILE A 26 6.22 -6.02 10.58
N SER A 27 5.95 -7.32 10.42
CA SER A 27 5.09 -7.77 9.31
C SER A 27 3.68 -7.20 9.41
N SER A 28 3.05 -7.27 10.57
CA SER A 28 1.72 -6.69 10.79
C SER A 28 1.71 -5.17 10.56
N LEU A 29 2.79 -4.47 10.93
CA LEU A 29 2.92 -3.04 10.64
C LEU A 29 3.06 -2.75 9.14
N HIS A 30 3.78 -3.58 8.37
CA HIS A 30 3.81 -3.44 6.90
C HIS A 30 2.43 -3.68 6.28
N ASP A 31 1.67 -4.65 6.82
CA ASP A 31 0.33 -4.95 6.34
C ASP A 31 -0.62 -3.78 6.61
N LEU A 32 -0.58 -3.20 7.82
CA LEU A 32 -1.37 -2.00 8.14
C LEU A 32 -0.93 -0.76 7.34
N LEU A 33 0.37 -0.57 7.12
CA LEU A 33 0.85 0.52 6.28
C LEU A 33 0.35 0.36 4.83
N THR A 34 0.42 -0.85 4.28
CA THR A 34 -0.13 -1.14 2.94
C THR A 34 -1.65 -0.87 2.91
N TYR A 35 -2.39 -1.34 3.91
CA TYR A 35 -3.83 -1.12 4.05
C TYR A 35 -4.19 0.36 4.07
N THR A 36 -3.51 1.17 4.88
CA THR A 36 -3.76 2.62 4.96
C THR A 36 -3.32 3.37 3.70
N LEU A 37 -2.22 2.95 3.05
CA LEU A 37 -1.77 3.53 1.78
C LEU A 37 -2.78 3.29 0.66
N LYS A 38 -3.45 2.12 0.61
CA LYS A 38 -4.55 1.90 -0.33
C LYS A 38 -5.65 2.96 -0.17
N GLY A 39 -6.04 3.23 1.07
CA GLY A 39 -7.02 4.29 1.38
C GLY A 39 -6.55 5.70 1.02
N LEU A 40 -5.26 6.01 1.19
CA LEU A 40 -4.68 7.27 0.75
C LEU A 40 -4.66 7.39 -0.78
N CYS A 41 -4.24 6.35 -1.49
CA CYS A 41 -4.19 6.33 -2.95
C CYS A 41 -5.58 6.45 -3.59
N PHE A 42 -6.64 5.94 -2.94
CA PHE A 42 -8.01 6.18 -3.36
C PHE A 42 -8.33 7.69 -3.45
N TYR A 43 -7.99 8.46 -2.43
CA TYR A 43 -8.19 9.90 -2.46
C TYR A 43 -7.17 10.64 -3.33
N ALA A 44 -5.93 10.14 -3.45
CA ALA A 44 -4.92 10.70 -4.36
C ALA A 44 -5.35 10.63 -5.83
N LYS A 45 -5.91 9.48 -6.23
CA LYS A 45 -6.52 9.30 -7.56
C LYS A 45 -7.67 10.29 -7.78
N LYS A 46 -8.62 10.36 -6.85
CA LYS A 46 -9.76 11.30 -6.93
C LYS A 46 -9.33 12.77 -6.96
N SER A 47 -8.27 13.11 -6.24
CA SER A 47 -7.71 14.47 -6.22
C SER A 47 -7.15 14.84 -7.56
N THR A 48 -6.36 13.95 -8.16
CA THR A 48 -5.81 14.13 -9.51
C THR A 48 -6.93 14.29 -10.55
N GLU A 49 -7.97 13.45 -10.49
CA GLU A 49 -9.17 13.55 -11.34
C GLU A 49 -9.93 14.89 -11.17
N SER A 50 -9.83 15.50 -9.99
CA SER A 50 -10.43 16.80 -9.66
C SER A 50 -9.48 17.98 -9.90
N GLY A 51 -8.29 17.76 -10.47
CA GLY A 51 -7.29 18.79 -10.71
C GLY A 51 -6.53 19.27 -9.46
N ILE A 52 -6.64 18.53 -8.35
CA ILE A 52 -5.91 18.79 -7.10
C ILE A 52 -4.67 17.90 -7.05
N THR A 53 -3.51 18.51 -6.87
CA THR A 53 -2.23 17.80 -6.74
C THR A 53 -1.50 18.28 -5.49
N ASP A 54 -0.79 17.37 -4.83
CA ASP A 54 0.06 17.69 -3.67
C ASP A 54 1.33 16.84 -3.74
N GLU A 55 2.38 17.45 -4.26
CA GLU A 55 3.71 16.83 -4.40
C GLU A 55 4.21 16.22 -3.09
N ASN A 56 3.87 16.78 -1.92
CA ASN A 56 4.32 16.20 -0.65
C ASN A 56 3.62 14.88 -0.34
N ILE A 57 2.37 14.71 -0.75
CA ILE A 57 1.64 13.45 -0.62
C ILE A 57 2.20 12.43 -1.61
N ASP A 58 2.45 12.85 -2.85
CA ASP A 58 3.01 12.00 -3.90
C ASP A 58 4.35 11.38 -3.47
N LYS A 59 5.28 12.24 -3.02
CA LYS A 59 6.58 11.85 -2.49
C LYS A 59 6.47 10.98 -1.24
N PHE A 60 5.53 11.32 -0.35
CA PHE A 60 5.29 10.55 0.87
C PHE A 60 4.83 9.11 0.55
N ILE A 61 3.95 8.92 -0.43
CA ILE A 61 3.47 7.59 -0.84
C ILE A 61 4.63 6.76 -1.39
N ALA A 62 5.45 7.35 -2.28
CA ALA A 62 6.63 6.68 -2.83
C ALA A 62 7.60 6.20 -1.74
N ARG A 63 7.95 7.10 -0.81
CA ARG A 63 8.80 6.79 0.34
C ARG A 63 8.22 5.70 1.24
N SER A 64 6.91 5.77 1.50
CA SER A 64 6.23 4.80 2.37
C SER A 64 6.20 3.40 1.75
N LEU A 65 5.94 3.31 0.44
CA LEU A 65 6.03 2.07 -0.33
C LEU A 65 7.46 1.51 -0.33
N TYR A 66 8.46 2.37 -0.55
CA TYR A 66 9.87 1.98 -0.54
C TYR A 66 10.32 1.45 0.83
N SER A 67 9.85 2.04 1.94
CA SER A 67 10.20 1.62 3.30
C SER A 67 9.87 0.15 3.60
N MET A 68 8.91 -0.43 2.86
CA MET A 68 8.47 -1.82 3.02
C MET A 68 9.20 -2.81 2.10
N VAL A 69 10.11 -2.34 1.24
CA VAL A 69 10.91 -3.22 0.38
C VAL A 69 11.81 -4.10 1.25
N THR A 70 12.03 -5.34 0.80
CA THR A 70 12.77 -6.35 1.59
C THR A 70 14.17 -5.82 1.93
N ASN A 71 14.54 -5.90 3.22
CA ASN A 71 15.81 -5.44 3.78
C ASN A 71 16.03 -3.91 3.80
N VAL A 72 15.00 -3.09 3.58
CA VAL A 72 15.15 -1.63 3.64
C VAL A 72 15.03 -1.10 5.07
N ASN A 73 13.97 -1.46 5.80
CA ASN A 73 13.77 -0.97 7.17
C ASN A 73 13.19 -2.06 8.08
N PHE A 74 13.68 -2.11 9.32
CA PHE A 74 13.24 -3.05 10.36
C PHE A 74 12.91 -2.35 11.69
N ASP A 75 12.80 -1.01 11.69
CA ASP A 75 12.45 -0.24 12.88
C ASP A 75 10.92 -0.08 12.98
N PRO A 76 10.26 -0.68 13.99
CA PRO A 76 8.82 -0.56 14.17
C PRO A 76 8.36 0.90 14.40
N ALA A 77 9.21 1.74 15.01
CA ALA A 77 8.85 3.14 15.27
C ALA A 77 8.65 3.93 13.97
N VAL A 78 9.43 3.61 12.93
CA VAL A 78 9.27 4.21 11.60
C VAL A 78 7.91 3.85 11.02
N PHE A 79 7.51 2.58 11.07
CA PHE A 79 6.23 2.15 10.51
C PHE A 79 5.04 2.72 11.29
N VAL A 80 5.14 2.83 12.62
CA VAL A 80 4.11 3.50 13.43
C VAL A 80 3.92 4.96 13.00
N GLN A 81 5.01 5.69 12.76
CA GLN A 81 4.95 7.07 12.28
C GLN A 81 4.35 7.15 10.87
N LEU A 82 4.79 6.29 9.94
CA LEU A 82 4.29 6.26 8.57
C LEU A 82 2.79 5.94 8.51
N ILE A 83 2.30 4.99 9.31
CA ILE A 83 0.86 4.68 9.39
C ILE A 83 0.08 5.90 9.89
N ALA A 84 0.58 6.54 10.96
CA ALA A 84 -0.07 7.70 11.54
C ALA A 84 -0.15 8.87 10.54
N GLU A 85 0.96 9.15 9.85
CA GLU A 85 1.07 10.19 8.82
C GLU A 85 0.21 9.87 7.59
N THR A 86 0.12 8.60 7.18
CA THR A 86 -0.71 8.15 6.05
C THR A 86 -2.17 8.50 6.28
N VAL A 87 -2.71 8.17 7.46
CA VAL A 87 -4.11 8.50 7.82
C VAL A 87 -4.30 10.01 7.90
N GLN A 88 -3.36 10.77 8.46
CA GLN A 88 -3.47 12.23 8.53
C GLN A 88 -3.49 12.89 7.14
N ARG A 89 -2.62 12.44 6.23
CA ARG A 89 -2.59 12.91 4.84
C ARG A 89 -3.85 12.51 4.08
N ARG A 90 -4.39 11.32 4.34
CA ARG A 90 -5.68 10.88 3.79
C ARG A 90 -6.81 11.81 4.19
N GLU A 91 -6.92 12.12 5.48
CA GLU A 91 -7.95 13.03 5.99
C GLU A 91 -7.75 14.47 5.49
N HIS A 92 -6.51 14.93 5.33
CA HIS A 92 -6.22 16.22 4.71
C HIS A 92 -6.74 16.27 3.27
N LEU A 93 -6.42 15.25 2.48
CA LEU A 93 -6.81 15.19 1.07
C LEU A 93 -8.32 15.04 0.89
N LYS A 94 -8.97 14.24 1.75
CA LYS A 94 -10.42 14.13 1.84
C LYS A 94 -11.08 15.50 2.06
N ARG A 95 -10.54 16.32 2.97
CA ARG A 95 -11.06 17.68 3.23
C ARG A 95 -10.86 18.59 2.03
N ALA A 96 -9.69 18.58 1.42
CA ALA A 96 -9.41 19.38 0.22
C ALA A 96 -10.40 19.10 -0.93
N LEU A 97 -10.73 17.82 -1.14
CA LEU A 97 -11.75 17.40 -2.12
C LEU A 97 -13.15 17.92 -1.78
N ILE A 98 -13.56 17.87 -0.51
CA ILE A 98 -14.86 18.41 -0.08
C ILE A 98 -14.90 19.92 -0.29
N GLU A 99 -13.83 20.61 0.06
CA GLU A 99 -13.70 22.07 -0.07
C GLU A 99 -13.69 22.52 -1.54
N SER A 100 -13.17 21.71 -2.46
CA SER A 100 -13.25 21.98 -3.91
C SER A 100 -14.61 21.68 -4.52
N GLY A 101 -15.57 21.16 -3.74
CA GLY A 101 -16.89 20.77 -4.23
C GLY A 101 -16.94 19.40 -4.92
N THR A 102 -15.89 18.59 -4.81
CA THR A 102 -15.89 17.21 -5.31
C THR A 102 -16.81 16.35 -4.44
N ALA A 103 -17.77 15.68 -5.06
CA ALA A 103 -18.71 14.83 -4.34
C ALA A 103 -18.03 13.56 -3.80
N ILE A 104 -18.15 13.33 -2.49
CA ILE A 104 -17.75 12.08 -1.83
C ILE A 104 -19.03 11.33 -1.45
N ASN A 105 -19.40 10.34 -2.27
CA ASN A 105 -20.73 9.72 -2.24
C ASN A 105 -20.90 8.59 -1.21
N GLY A 106 -20.02 8.48 -0.21
CA GLY A 106 -20.11 7.40 0.78
C GLY A 106 -19.65 6.03 0.26
N GLU A 107 -19.12 5.96 -0.96
CA GLU A 107 -18.63 4.73 -1.61
C GLU A 107 -17.14 4.47 -1.33
N GLU A 108 -16.61 5.04 -0.26
CA GLU A 108 -15.20 4.86 0.07
C GLU A 108 -14.91 3.42 0.51
N PRO A 109 -13.80 2.82 0.06
CA PRO A 109 -13.40 1.49 0.51
C PRO A 109 -13.08 1.49 2.00
N VAL A 110 -13.17 0.32 2.65
CA VAL A 110 -12.96 0.20 4.12
C VAL A 110 -11.56 0.70 4.55
N GLU A 111 -10.56 0.53 3.70
CA GLU A 111 -9.20 1.06 3.81
C GLU A 111 -9.14 2.58 3.97
N ALA A 112 -10.06 3.29 3.30
CA ALA A 112 -10.17 4.75 3.34
C ALA A 112 -10.99 5.25 4.54
N GLN A 113 -11.62 4.34 5.31
CA GLN A 113 -12.48 4.70 6.44
C GLN A 113 -11.82 4.45 7.80
N TRP A 114 -10.82 3.56 7.88
CA TRP A 114 -10.20 3.23 9.16
C TRP A 114 -9.47 4.43 9.78
N LEU A 115 -9.72 4.68 11.08
CA LEU A 115 -9.07 5.70 11.89
C LEU A 115 -8.47 5.05 13.14
N TYR A 116 -7.45 5.69 13.72
CA TYR A 116 -6.91 5.33 15.02
C TYR A 116 -7.33 6.34 16.09
N GLU A 117 -7.46 5.88 17.33
CA GLU A 117 -7.73 6.75 18.48
C GLU A 117 -6.46 7.40 19.04
N LYS A 118 -5.35 6.65 19.02
CA LYS A 118 -4.02 7.08 19.47
C LYS A 118 -2.94 6.43 18.61
N VAL A 119 -1.78 7.08 18.56
CA VAL A 119 -0.59 6.51 17.92
C VAL A 119 0.04 5.53 18.90
N ASP A 120 -0.28 4.25 18.73
CA ASP A 120 0.15 3.17 19.62
C ASP A 120 0.57 1.94 18.81
N GLN A 121 1.80 1.46 19.04
CA GLN A 121 2.36 0.34 18.30
C GLN A 121 1.57 -0.95 18.51
N ALA A 122 1.13 -1.25 19.74
CA ALA A 122 0.44 -2.50 20.03
C ALA A 122 -0.93 -2.54 19.35
N ASP A 123 -1.65 -1.42 19.34
CA ASP A 123 -2.94 -1.32 18.66
C ASP A 123 -2.77 -1.40 17.13
N PHE A 124 -1.71 -0.80 16.58
CA PHE A 124 -1.40 -0.89 15.15
C PHE A 124 -1.01 -2.31 14.74
N VAL A 125 -0.22 -3.02 15.55
CA VAL A 125 0.12 -4.44 15.31
C VAL A 125 -1.15 -5.29 15.27
N LYS A 126 -2.04 -5.15 16.27
CA LYS A 126 -3.31 -5.90 16.32
C LYS A 126 -4.18 -5.64 15.10
N LYS A 127 -4.28 -4.39 14.65
CA LYS A 127 -5.04 -4.07 13.44
C LYS A 127 -4.37 -4.64 12.19
N GLY A 128 -3.04 -4.62 12.12
CA GLY A 128 -2.24 -5.22 11.05
C GLY A 128 -2.50 -6.72 10.87
N GLU A 129 -2.62 -7.45 11.98
CA GLU A 129 -2.94 -8.89 11.99
C GLU A 129 -4.28 -9.21 11.30
N THR A 130 -5.22 -8.25 11.23
CA THR A 130 -6.54 -8.47 10.60
C THR A 130 -6.60 -8.01 9.14
N VAL A 131 -5.55 -7.41 8.58
CA VAL A 131 -5.59 -6.79 7.23
C VAL A 131 -4.43 -7.24 6.33
N GLY A 132 -3.70 -8.28 6.75
CA GLY A 132 -2.62 -8.88 5.95
C GLY A 132 -3.13 -9.65 4.74
N VAL A 133 -2.17 -10.20 4.00
CA VAL A 133 -2.38 -10.90 2.72
C VAL A 133 -3.45 -12.01 2.79
N HIS A 134 -3.55 -12.70 3.93
CA HIS A 134 -4.51 -13.80 4.13
C HIS A 134 -5.68 -13.45 5.06
N ALA A 135 -6.06 -12.17 5.15
CA ALA A 135 -7.14 -11.73 6.05
C ALA A 135 -8.48 -12.44 5.80
N ASP A 136 -8.79 -12.80 4.56
CA ASP A 136 -10.06 -13.44 4.17
C ASP A 136 -10.03 -14.98 4.25
N GLY A 137 -8.95 -15.57 4.77
CA GLY A 137 -8.80 -17.02 4.94
C GLY A 137 -8.31 -17.76 3.68
N GLU A 138 -8.63 -19.05 3.58
CA GLU A 138 -8.23 -19.88 2.44
C GLU A 138 -9.04 -19.50 1.19
N LEU A 139 -8.35 -18.97 0.18
CA LEU A 139 -8.90 -18.64 -1.13
C LEU A 139 -9.01 -19.91 -2.01
N SER A 140 -9.99 -19.95 -2.91
CA SER A 140 -10.15 -21.07 -3.85
C SER A 140 -10.48 -20.60 -5.27
N GLY A 141 -10.13 -21.41 -6.28
CA GLY A 141 -10.49 -21.14 -7.68
C GLY A 141 -9.97 -19.80 -8.23
N THR A 142 -10.85 -19.03 -8.87
CA THR A 142 -10.55 -17.72 -9.49
C THR A 142 -10.09 -16.68 -8.49
N ASP A 143 -10.51 -16.78 -7.23
CA ASP A 143 -10.19 -15.82 -6.18
C ASP A 143 -8.70 -15.83 -5.83
N VAL A 144 -8.05 -17.00 -5.97
CA VAL A 144 -6.59 -17.15 -5.79
C VAL A 144 -5.83 -16.36 -6.86
N GLY A 145 -6.25 -16.47 -8.13
CA GLY A 145 -5.59 -15.78 -9.24
C GLY A 145 -5.72 -14.26 -9.14
N LEU A 146 -6.93 -13.78 -8.80
CA LEU A 146 -7.19 -12.36 -8.63
C LEU A 146 -6.44 -11.78 -7.42
N HIS A 147 -6.43 -12.50 -6.30
CA HIS A 147 -5.65 -12.10 -5.13
C HIS A 147 -4.15 -12.03 -5.45
N ALA A 148 -3.59 -13.05 -6.11
CA ALA A 148 -2.19 -13.07 -6.50
C ALA A 148 -1.82 -11.90 -7.43
N ALA A 149 -2.70 -11.54 -8.36
CA ALA A 149 -2.50 -10.39 -9.24
C ALA A 149 -2.52 -9.05 -8.49
N ARG A 150 -3.43 -8.88 -7.52
CA ARG A 150 -3.46 -7.69 -6.65
C ARG A 150 -2.20 -7.57 -5.80
N GLU A 151 -1.73 -8.68 -5.23
CA GLU A 151 -0.48 -8.70 -4.47
C GLU A 151 0.73 -8.37 -5.36
N LEU A 152 0.78 -8.91 -6.58
CA LEU A 152 1.80 -8.57 -7.58
C LEU A 152 1.84 -7.06 -7.84
N LEU A 153 0.68 -6.41 -8.01
CA LEU A 153 0.60 -4.96 -8.18
C LEU A 153 1.14 -4.19 -6.97
N ILE A 154 0.82 -4.62 -5.75
CA ILE A 154 1.38 -4.01 -4.53
C ILE A 154 2.91 -4.15 -4.48
N TYR A 155 3.47 -5.31 -4.84
CA TYR A 155 4.91 -5.49 -4.88
C TYR A 155 5.57 -4.66 -6.00
N ALA A 156 4.95 -4.56 -7.17
CA ALA A 156 5.40 -3.69 -8.25
C ALA A 156 5.40 -2.21 -7.83
N ALA A 157 4.34 -1.75 -7.16
CA ALA A 157 4.24 -0.40 -6.63
C ALA A 157 5.33 -0.08 -5.60
N LYS A 158 5.72 -1.06 -4.76
CA LYS A 158 6.89 -0.91 -3.85
C LYS A 158 8.19 -0.73 -4.62
N GLY A 159 8.38 -1.45 -5.73
CA GLY A 159 9.51 -1.26 -6.64
C GLY A 159 9.52 0.12 -7.29
N LEU A 160 8.37 0.58 -7.79
CA LEU A 160 8.22 1.92 -8.38
C LEU A 160 8.48 3.02 -7.35
N GLY A 161 7.96 2.90 -6.13
CA GLY A 161 8.23 3.83 -5.03
C GLY A 161 9.74 3.95 -4.73
N SER A 162 10.48 2.83 -4.81
CA SER A 162 11.95 2.85 -4.71
C SER A 162 12.58 3.69 -5.81
N LEU A 163 12.21 3.50 -7.08
CA LEU A 163 12.76 4.26 -8.20
C LEU A 163 12.45 5.76 -8.06
N LEU A 164 11.22 6.09 -7.70
CA LEU A 164 10.78 7.47 -7.51
C LEU A 164 11.53 8.14 -6.36
N GLU A 165 11.78 7.46 -5.24
CA GLU A 165 12.59 8.01 -4.15
C GLU A 165 14.02 8.37 -4.61
N HIS A 166 14.63 7.54 -5.46
CA HIS A 166 15.97 7.85 -5.99
C HIS A 166 15.93 9.02 -6.98
N ILE A 167 14.91 9.11 -7.84
CA ILE A 167 14.71 10.24 -8.74
C ILE A 167 14.56 11.54 -7.95
N GLN A 168 13.76 11.52 -6.87
CA GLN A 168 13.59 12.66 -5.97
C GLN A 168 14.91 13.08 -5.31
N ALA A 169 15.72 12.12 -4.86
CA ALA A 169 17.02 12.41 -4.25
C ALA A 169 17.99 13.10 -5.23
N LEU A 170 17.78 12.92 -6.54
CA LEU A 170 18.50 13.61 -7.61
C LEU A 170 17.85 14.94 -8.03
N GLY A 171 16.75 15.34 -7.39
CA GLY A 171 15.99 16.55 -7.68
C GLY A 171 14.96 16.41 -8.81
N GLY A 172 14.71 15.19 -9.30
CA GLY A 172 13.69 14.92 -10.31
C GLY A 172 12.29 14.76 -9.72
N PHE A 173 11.29 15.25 -10.44
CA PHE A 173 9.88 15.02 -10.12
C PHE A 173 9.06 15.13 -11.41
N GLU A 174 8.33 14.07 -11.73
CA GLU A 174 7.40 14.03 -12.87
C GLU A 174 6.09 13.43 -12.36
N LEU A 175 5.06 14.27 -12.30
CA LEU A 175 3.77 13.96 -11.65
C LEU A 175 3.14 12.67 -12.20
N GLU A 176 3.26 12.43 -13.51
CA GLU A 176 2.66 11.27 -14.18
C GLU A 176 3.08 9.93 -13.56
N HIS A 177 4.33 9.81 -13.12
CA HIS A 177 4.81 8.57 -12.49
C HIS A 177 4.17 8.33 -11.12
N TYR A 178 3.90 9.39 -10.37
CA TYR A 178 3.23 9.29 -9.06
C TYR A 178 1.74 9.01 -9.24
N VAL A 179 1.10 9.66 -10.22
CA VAL A 179 -0.29 9.37 -10.58
C VAL A 179 -0.45 7.89 -10.94
N PHE A 180 0.41 7.36 -11.81
CA PHE A 180 0.40 5.94 -12.15
C PHE A 180 0.59 5.03 -10.93
N MET A 181 1.51 5.39 -10.02
CA MET A 181 1.70 4.65 -8.77
C MET A 181 0.44 4.67 -7.89
N HIS A 182 -0.24 5.82 -7.75
CA HIS A 182 -1.49 5.92 -6.98
C HIS A 182 -2.59 5.07 -7.61
N GLU A 183 -2.72 5.12 -8.94
CA GLU A 183 -3.70 4.33 -9.68
C GLU A 183 -3.47 2.84 -9.49
N ALA A 184 -2.22 2.36 -9.64
CA ALA A 184 -1.88 0.95 -9.44
C ALA A 184 -2.25 0.46 -8.03
N VAL A 185 -1.96 1.25 -7.00
CA VAL A 185 -2.31 0.89 -5.62
C VAL A 185 -3.82 0.96 -5.40
N ALA A 186 -4.50 2.02 -5.85
CA ALA A 186 -5.93 2.20 -5.70
C ALA A 186 -6.74 1.14 -6.48
N TYR A 187 -6.22 0.64 -7.60
CA TYR A 187 -6.83 -0.41 -8.39
C TYR A 187 -7.04 -1.69 -7.58
N THR A 188 -6.14 -1.98 -6.62
CA THR A 188 -6.25 -3.18 -5.76
C THR A 188 -7.45 -3.18 -4.81
N LEU A 189 -8.18 -2.06 -4.71
CA LEU A 189 -9.42 -1.93 -3.94
C LEU A 189 -10.67 -2.39 -4.71
N GLN A 190 -10.58 -2.57 -6.03
CA GLN A 190 -11.75 -2.90 -6.87
C GLN A 190 -12.07 -4.40 -6.75
N GLN A 191 -13.07 -4.73 -5.92
CA GLN A 191 -13.41 -6.12 -5.59
C GLN A 191 -14.08 -6.91 -6.73
N GLU A 192 -14.86 -6.24 -7.58
CA GLU A 192 -15.73 -6.88 -8.58
C GLU A 192 -15.06 -7.16 -9.94
N ARG A 193 -13.80 -6.76 -10.12
CA ARG A 193 -13.07 -6.89 -11.39
C ARG A 193 -12.50 -8.30 -11.57
N SER A 194 -12.62 -8.83 -12.78
CA SER A 194 -12.00 -10.09 -13.19
C SER A 194 -10.49 -9.94 -13.40
N LEU A 195 -9.77 -11.08 -13.39
CA LEU A 195 -8.33 -11.09 -13.67
C LEU A 195 -7.99 -10.57 -15.08
N ASP A 196 -8.84 -10.86 -16.07
CA ASP A 196 -8.62 -10.41 -17.45
C ASP A 196 -8.74 -8.89 -17.59
N GLU A 197 -9.70 -8.27 -16.89
CA GLU A 197 -9.82 -6.81 -16.82
C GLU A 197 -8.60 -6.19 -16.14
N LEU A 198 -8.09 -6.81 -15.07
CA LEU A 198 -6.89 -6.38 -14.37
C LEU A 198 -5.66 -6.40 -15.29
N LEU A 199 -5.51 -7.43 -16.13
CA LEU A 199 -4.35 -7.56 -17.03
C LEU A 199 -4.45 -6.67 -18.28
N HIS A 200 -5.65 -6.31 -18.71
CA HIS A 200 -5.86 -5.52 -19.94
C HIS A 200 -5.87 -4.00 -19.71
N GLU A 201 -6.28 -3.53 -18.53
CA GLU A 201 -6.34 -2.09 -18.22
C GLU A 201 -5.06 -1.51 -17.62
N LEU A 202 -4.04 -2.32 -17.31
CA LEU A 202 -2.74 -1.76 -16.95
C LEU A 202 -2.23 -0.97 -18.16
N PRO A 203 -2.06 0.37 -18.05
CA PRO A 203 -1.61 1.17 -19.18
C PRO A 203 -0.28 0.59 -19.69
N ASP A 204 -0.11 0.56 -21.00
CA ASP A 204 1.07 -0.01 -21.65
C ASP A 204 2.35 0.51 -20.97
N VAL A 205 2.97 -0.32 -20.12
CA VAL A 205 4.22 0.00 -19.39
C VAL A 205 5.44 0.00 -20.35
N VAL A 206 5.20 0.18 -21.65
CA VAL A 206 6.18 -0.02 -22.74
C VAL A 206 6.84 1.29 -23.18
N THR A 207 6.53 2.41 -22.55
CA THR A 207 7.21 3.69 -22.82
C THR A 207 7.72 4.34 -21.54
N ILE A 208 8.81 3.79 -21.01
CA ILE A 208 9.80 4.52 -20.18
C ILE A 208 11.14 4.39 -20.90
#